data_AF-A0A2S0I5J6-F1
#
_entry.id   AF-A0A2S0I5J6-F1
#
_cell.length_a   1.000
_cell.length_b   1.000
_cell.length_c   1.000
_cell.angle_alpha   90.00
_cell.angle_beta   90.00
_cell.angle_gamma   90.00
#
_symmetry.space_group_name_H-M   'P 1'
#
loop_
_entity.id
_entity.type
_entity.pdbx_description
1 polymer ?
#
loop_
_entity_poly.entity_id
_entity_poly.type
_entity_poly.pdbx_seq_one_letter_code
_entity_poly.pdbx_strand_id
1 'polypeptide(L)'
;MLARLAPAAALLVLLTACSSMSEVTSTAKDQYSVTYSSGTQLLSWVEIKNQALQRADQYCQSLGRKLVKPSVTSNRATGLGSKRATVTFECAAIDPPKNTAQ
;
A
#
# COMPACT_ATOMS: atom_id res chain seq x y z
N MET A 1 13.33 10.28 45.33
CA MET A 1 13.22 8.93 44.71
C MET A 1 12.35 8.88 43.43
N LEU A 2 12.00 10.00 42.79
CA LEU A 2 11.18 9.99 41.56
C LEU A 2 12.00 10.16 40.25
N ALA A 3 13.27 10.58 40.34
CA ALA A 3 14.11 10.88 39.17
C ALA A 3 14.74 9.66 38.49
N ARG A 4 14.49 8.43 38.98
CA ARG A 4 15.04 7.17 38.41
C ARG A 4 14.07 6.48 37.43
N LEU A 5 12.83 6.95 37.31
CA LEU A 5 11.79 6.36 36.46
C LEU A 5 11.65 7.05 35.09
N ALA A 6 12.35 8.17 34.87
CA ALA A 6 12.28 8.94 33.62
C ALA A 6 12.73 8.17 32.36
N PRO A 7 13.77 7.32 32.35
CA PRO A 7 14.18 6.64 31.11
C PRO A 7 13.26 5.48 30.73
N ALA A 8 12.45 4.95 31.65
CA ALA A 8 11.51 3.87 31.38
C ALA A 8 10.26 4.39 30.63
N ALA A 9 9.84 5.63 30.87
CA ALA A 9 8.70 6.24 30.19
C ALA A 9 8.99 6.61 28.72
N ALA A 10 10.24 6.84 28.35
CA ALA A 10 10.63 7.22 26.99
C ALA A 10 10.48 6.06 25.97
N LEU A 11 10.51 4.81 26.41
CA LEU A 11 10.37 3.63 25.54
C LEU A 11 8.91 3.31 25.17
N LEU A 12 7.93 3.81 25.92
CA LEU A 12 6.50 3.55 25.68
C LEU A 12 5.91 4.38 24.52
N VAL A 13 6.63 5.38 24.01
CA VAL A 13 6.16 6.25 22.90
C VAL A 13 6.38 5.60 21.52
N LEU A 14 7.07 4.46 21.46
CA LEU A 14 7.34 3.73 20.21
C LEU A 14 6.26 2.69 19.85
N LEU A 15 5.07 2.72 20.47
CA LEU A 15 3.89 2.03 19.93
C LEU A 15 3.39 2.78 18.68
N THR A 16 4.22 2.80 17.64
CA THR A 16 3.79 3.20 16.30
C THR A 16 2.74 2.20 15.86
N ALA A 17 1.58 2.69 15.46
CA ALA A 17 0.53 1.88 14.89
C ALA A 17 1.08 1.17 13.64
N CYS A 18 1.44 -0.11 13.77
CA CYS A 18 2.07 -0.88 12.70
C CYS A 18 1.08 -1.12 11.55
N SER A 19 1.02 -0.23 10.58
CA SER A 19 0.60 -0.65 9.24
C SER A 19 1.69 -1.48 8.58
N SER A 20 1.30 -2.24 7.56
CA SER A 20 2.22 -3.06 6.80
C SER A 20 1.88 -3.05 5.32
N MET A 21 2.93 -3.03 4.50
CA MET A 21 2.86 -3.26 3.06
C MET A 21 3.43 -4.64 2.78
N SER A 22 2.73 -5.45 1.98
CA SER A 22 3.29 -6.71 1.52
C SER A 22 4.36 -6.46 0.46
N GLU A 23 5.21 -7.46 0.24
CA GLU A 23 5.97 -7.53 -1.00
C GLU A 23 5.05 -7.64 -2.22
N VAL A 24 5.55 -7.21 -3.37
CA VAL A 24 4.87 -7.40 -4.66
C VAL A 24 5.11 -8.82 -5.12
N THR A 25 4.03 -9.57 -5.33
CA THR A 25 4.10 -10.97 -5.78
C THR A 25 3.54 -11.15 -7.18
N SER A 26 4.17 -12.01 -7.98
CA SER A 26 3.64 -12.41 -9.28
C SER A 26 2.51 -13.43 -9.07
N THR A 27 1.35 -13.17 -9.68
CA THR A 27 0.15 -14.02 -9.58
C THR A 27 -0.15 -14.76 -10.88
N ALA A 28 0.25 -14.20 -12.01
CA ALA A 28 0.21 -14.81 -13.33
C ALA A 28 1.23 -14.11 -14.25
N LYS A 29 1.28 -14.52 -15.52
CA LYS A 29 2.13 -13.85 -16.52
C LYS A 29 1.76 -12.37 -16.61
N ASP A 30 2.73 -11.49 -16.38
CA ASP A 30 2.60 -10.02 -16.38
C ASP A 30 1.59 -9.45 -15.35
N GLN A 31 1.10 -10.27 -14.39
CA GLN A 31 0.14 -9.86 -13.36
C GLN A 31 0.75 -9.95 -11.96
N TYR A 32 0.63 -8.86 -11.21
CA TYR A 32 1.22 -8.67 -9.90
C TYR A 32 0.16 -8.35 -8.86
N SER A 33 0.47 -8.61 -7.60
CA SER A 33 -0.40 -8.30 -6.46
C SER A 33 0.39 -7.67 -5.33
N VAL A 34 -0.23 -6.69 -4.67
CA VAL A 34 0.29 -6.06 -3.45
C VAL A 34 -0.85 -5.76 -2.50
N THR A 35 -0.61 -5.92 -1.20
CA THR A 35 -1.59 -5.67 -0.15
C THR A 35 -1.06 -4.65 0.84
N TYR A 36 -1.89 -3.66 1.15
CA TYR A 36 -1.67 -2.76 2.27
C TYR A 36 -2.66 -3.06 3.41
N SER A 37 -2.14 -3.09 4.63
CA SER A 37 -2.91 -3.30 5.86
C SER A 37 -2.74 -2.09 6.78
N SER A 38 -3.84 -1.46 7.19
CA SER A 38 -3.80 -0.30 8.08
C SER A 38 -3.31 -0.64 9.49
N GLY A 39 -3.26 -1.92 9.85
CA GLY A 39 -2.94 -2.35 11.21
C GLY A 39 -3.93 -1.74 12.21
N THR A 40 -3.40 -1.06 13.21
CA THR A 40 -4.19 -0.31 14.21
C THR A 40 -4.50 1.14 13.79
N GLN A 41 -4.03 1.60 12.63
CA GLN A 41 -4.31 2.94 12.13
C GLN A 41 -5.76 3.07 11.67
N LEU A 42 -6.41 4.16 12.07
CA LEU A 42 -7.78 4.53 11.68
C LEU A 42 -7.81 5.20 10.30
N LEU A 43 -7.38 4.48 9.26
CA LEU A 43 -7.40 4.96 7.89
C LEU A 43 -8.77 4.74 7.24
N SER A 44 -9.16 5.66 6.36
CA SER A 44 -10.30 5.53 5.48
C SER A 44 -10.03 4.49 4.38
N TRP A 45 -11.10 4.01 3.74
CA TRP A 45 -10.97 3.12 2.59
C TRP A 45 -10.18 3.75 1.44
N VAL A 46 -10.35 5.06 1.22
CA VAL A 46 -9.66 5.80 0.16
C VAL A 46 -8.16 5.85 0.40
N GLU A 47 -7.72 6.11 1.64
CA GLU A 47 -6.30 6.17 2.00
C GLU A 47 -5.60 4.82 1.80
N ILE A 48 -6.20 3.74 2.32
CA ILE A 48 -5.65 2.38 2.22
C ILE A 48 -5.56 1.94 0.75
N LYS A 49 -6.60 2.22 -0.03
CA LYS A 49 -6.61 1.97 -1.48
C LYS A 49 -5.49 2.73 -2.17
N ASN A 50 -5.35 4.03 -1.88
CA ASN A 50 -4.36 4.89 -2.54
C ASN A 50 -2.93 4.45 -2.20
N GLN A 51 -2.66 4.03 -0.96
CA GLN A 51 -1.35 3.50 -0.59
C GLN A 51 -0.99 2.21 -1.35
N ALA A 52 -1.94 1.28 -1.49
CA ALA A 52 -1.72 0.08 -2.28
C ALA A 52 -1.53 0.38 -3.78
N LEU A 53 -2.32 1.31 -4.34
CA LEU A 53 -2.17 1.76 -5.74
C LEU A 53 -0.82 2.45 -5.99
N GLN A 54 -0.38 3.30 -5.06
CA GLN A 54 0.90 3.98 -5.15
C GLN A 54 2.06 2.98 -5.17
N ARG A 55 2.01 1.94 -4.32
CA ARG A 55 3.05 0.90 -4.30
C ARG A 55 3.07 0.08 -5.60
N ALA A 56 1.91 -0.19 -6.19
CA ALA A 56 1.79 -0.85 -7.48
C ALA A 56 2.38 0.02 -8.61
N ASP A 57 2.07 1.32 -8.61
CA ASP A 57 2.62 2.27 -9.58
C ASP A 57 4.14 2.40 -9.46
N GLN A 58 4.66 2.57 -8.24
CA GLN A 58 6.11 2.58 -7.96
C GLN A 58 6.80 1.30 -8.47
N TYR A 59 6.16 0.14 -8.32
CA TYR A 59 6.69 -1.10 -8.86
C TYR A 59 6.79 -1.07 -10.39
N CYS A 60 5.72 -0.68 -11.09
CA CYS A 60 5.77 -0.57 -12.54
C CYS A 60 6.79 0.47 -13.02
N GLN A 61 6.87 1.62 -12.35
CA GLN A 61 7.87 2.65 -12.64
C GLN A 61 9.31 2.13 -12.46
N SER A 62 9.56 1.31 -11.44
CA SER A 62 10.88 0.67 -11.25
C SER A 62 11.27 -0.27 -12.40
N LEU A 63 10.29 -0.74 -13.17
CA LEU A 63 10.47 -1.54 -14.39
C LEU A 63 10.49 -0.69 -15.67
N GLY A 64 10.40 0.64 -15.58
CA GLY A 64 10.24 1.52 -16.75
C GLY A 64 8.90 1.36 -17.46
N ARG A 65 7.88 0.86 -16.76
CA ARG A 65 6.55 0.54 -17.29
C ARG A 65 5.48 1.36 -16.56
N LYS A 66 4.28 1.42 -17.12
CA LYS A 66 3.11 2.09 -16.52
C LYS A 66 2.18 1.08 -15.86
N LEU A 67 1.62 1.45 -14.71
CA LEU A 67 0.51 0.72 -14.09
C LEU A 67 -0.71 0.69 -15.01
N VAL A 68 -1.23 -0.50 -15.31
CA VAL A 68 -2.46 -0.69 -16.08
C VAL A 68 -3.38 -1.72 -15.43
N LYS A 69 -4.68 -1.59 -15.72
CA LYS A 69 -5.76 -2.47 -15.24
C LYS A 69 -5.71 -2.76 -13.72
N PRO A 70 -5.54 -1.77 -12.83
CA PRO A 70 -5.55 -2.04 -11.40
C PRO A 70 -6.95 -2.48 -10.94
N SER A 71 -7.03 -3.67 -10.37
CA SER A 71 -8.20 -4.20 -9.69
C SER A 71 -7.98 -4.11 -8.18
N VAL A 72 -8.87 -3.41 -7.48
CA VAL A 72 -8.75 -3.19 -6.03
C VAL A 72 -9.82 -4.01 -5.30
N THR A 73 -9.40 -4.81 -4.34
CA THR A 73 -10.28 -5.57 -3.45
C THR A 73 -10.04 -5.19 -1.99
N SER A 74 -11.06 -5.36 -1.14
CA SER A 74 -10.99 -5.09 0.29
C SER A 74 -11.36 -6.33 1.10
N ASN A 75 -10.81 -6.44 2.32
CA ASN A 75 -11.30 -7.40 3.30
C ASN A 75 -12.62 -7.00 3.97
N ARG A 76 -13.16 -5.80 3.70
CA ARG A 76 -14.43 -5.27 4.27
C ARG A 76 -14.47 -5.32 5.80
N ALA A 77 -13.33 -5.12 6.46
CA ALA A 77 -13.26 -5.13 7.92
C ALA A 77 -14.16 -4.05 8.54
N THR A 78 -14.89 -4.44 9.59
CA THR A 78 -15.72 -3.57 10.44
C THR A 78 -15.23 -3.61 11.88
N GLY A 79 -15.58 -2.61 12.70
CA GLY A 79 -15.14 -2.53 14.10
C GLY A 79 -13.64 -2.37 14.26
N LEU A 80 -13.01 -3.18 15.13
CA LEU A 80 -11.58 -3.14 15.47
C LEU A 80 -10.67 -3.90 14.49
N GLY A 81 -11.22 -4.49 13.43
CA GLY A 81 -10.45 -5.24 12.44
C GLY A 81 -9.60 -4.32 11.55
N SER A 82 -8.33 -4.70 11.31
CA SER A 82 -7.45 -3.99 10.38
C SER A 82 -8.06 -3.99 8.97
N LYS A 83 -8.25 -2.81 8.39
CA LYS A 83 -8.72 -2.67 7.01
C LYS A 83 -7.57 -2.96 6.06
N ARG A 84 -7.87 -3.66 4.96
CA ARG A 84 -6.89 -4.05 3.95
C ARG A 84 -7.38 -3.72 2.56
N ALA A 85 -6.45 -3.30 1.70
CA ALA A 85 -6.66 -3.18 0.27
C ALA A 85 -5.62 -4.04 -0.45
N THR A 86 -6.09 -4.92 -1.32
CA THR A 86 -5.25 -5.70 -2.22
C THR A 86 -5.44 -5.18 -3.63
N VAL A 87 -4.35 -4.81 -4.28
CA VAL A 87 -4.32 -4.35 -5.67
C VAL A 87 -3.68 -5.45 -6.50
N THR A 88 -4.44 -5.97 -7.46
CA THR A 88 -3.93 -6.83 -8.54
C THR A 88 -3.80 -5.98 -9.79
N PHE A 89 -2.67 -6.02 -10.46
CA PHE A 89 -2.34 -5.09 -11.53
C PHE A 89 -1.40 -5.69 -12.57
N GLU A 90 -1.32 -5.03 -13.72
CA GLU A 90 -0.36 -5.34 -14.78
C GLU A 90 0.55 -4.11 -14.98
N CYS A 91 1.77 -4.33 -15.48
CA CYS A 91 2.64 -3.25 -15.94
C CYS A 91 2.73 -3.32 -17.46
N ALA A 92 2.48 -2.22 -18.17
CA ALA A 92 2.58 -2.14 -19.64
C ALA A 92 3.65 -1.15 -20.09
N ALA A 93 4.08 -1.23 -21.35
CA ALA A 93 4.98 -0.22 -21.90
C ALA A 93 4.37 1.17 -21.78
N ILE A 94 5.20 2.18 -21.53
CA ILE A 94 4.78 3.58 -21.58
C ILE A 94 4.67 3.92 -23.05
N ASP A 95 3.45 3.88 -23.61
CA ASP A 95 3.24 4.33 -24.98
C ASP A 95 3.60 5.82 -25.06
N PRO A 96 4.37 6.25 -26.08
CA PRO A 96 4.55 7.67 -26.33
C PRO A 96 3.18 8.30 -26.60
N PRO A 97 2.93 9.55 -26.16
CA PRO A 97 1.65 10.21 -26.37
C PRO A 97 1.29 10.15 -27.86
N LYS A 98 0.14 9.56 -28.20
CA LYS A 98 -0.39 9.62 -29.57
C LYS A 98 -0.56 11.09 -29.92
N ASN A 99 0.28 11.57 -30.83
CA ASN A 99 0.15 12.89 -31.43
C ASN A 99 -1.23 12.92 -32.11
N THR A 100 -2.21 13.54 -31.46
CA THR A 100 -3.56 13.67 -32.02
C THR A 100 -3.48 14.89 -32.93
N ALA A 101 -2.82 14.71 -34.08
CA ALA A 101 -2.87 15.65 -35.18
C ALA A 101 -3.93 15.14 -36.14
N GLN A 102 -5.15 15.67 -36.03
CA GLN A 102 -6.04 15.89 -37.16
C GLN A 102 -7.03 17.00 -36.86
#